data_AF-A0A2N3HU61-F1
#
_entry.id   AF-A0A2N3HU61-F1
#
_cell.length_a   1.000
_cell.length_b   1.000
_cell.length_c   1.000
_cell.angle_alpha   90.00
_cell.angle_beta   90.00
_cell.angle_gamma   90.00
#
_symmetry.space_group_name_H-M   'P 1'
#
loop_
_entity.id
_entity.type
_entity.pdbx_description
1 polymer ?
#
loop_
_entity_poly.entity_id
_entity_poly.type
_entity_poly.pdbx_seq_one_letter_code
_entity_poly.pdbx_strand_id
1 'polypeptide(L)'
;MIQTTAQAFEIIDTQVKGIPYEAIDFLRNQENSEELTKKLVFALKNAYNGEAYYSDEFRIMLPTPLWYAIVAEKHLSEDLFEPLLDMFSVEEDWDLLNEQAVYLVGSLAKKFPVQFTDKVLDFIEENIKADNKKPYLYCFEALYYSTNEQFNRIHSVLDKKNFHWVDHYIRVLGDLQRTDTLQKFKDILPKFKGTHTAIELQYYIDVMEGKATDFQKGVAFCEMRDPEWKNHYQHMEHIFSSADSPIEQGGKINRNDPCPCGSGKKYKQCCLKNEA
;
A
#
# COMPACT_ATOMS: atom_id res chain seq x y z
N MET A 1 -10.85 16.86 -25.56
CA MET A 1 -10.25 15.61 -26.06
C MET A 1 -8.75 15.69 -25.93
N ILE A 2 -8.18 14.83 -25.11
CA ILE A 2 -6.74 14.68 -24.92
C ILE A 2 -6.17 13.97 -26.15
N GLN A 3 -5.08 14.50 -26.71
CA GLN A 3 -4.49 13.99 -27.96
C GLN A 3 -3.07 13.48 -27.79
N THR A 4 -2.41 13.81 -26.67
CA THR A 4 -1.01 13.46 -26.43
C THR A 4 -0.78 13.03 -24.99
N THR A 5 0.24 12.20 -24.77
CA THR A 5 0.70 11.78 -23.44
C THR A 5 1.11 12.99 -22.58
N ALA A 6 1.78 13.98 -23.18
CA ALA A 6 2.18 15.20 -22.49
C ALA A 6 0.97 16.00 -21.95
N GLN A 7 -0.10 16.15 -22.73
CA GLN A 7 -1.34 16.77 -22.26
C GLN A 7 -1.98 15.99 -21.12
N ALA A 8 -1.98 14.65 -21.19
CA ALA A 8 -2.53 13.82 -20.12
C ALA A 8 -1.73 13.95 -18.81
N PHE A 9 -0.40 13.98 -18.90
CA PHE A 9 0.47 14.24 -17.74
C PHE A 9 0.23 15.62 -17.15
N GLU A 10 0.17 16.66 -17.98
CA GLU A 10 -0.10 18.02 -17.52
C GLU A 10 -1.44 18.08 -16.74
N ILE A 11 -2.50 17.43 -17.25
CA ILE A 11 -3.79 17.38 -16.56
C ILE A 11 -3.66 16.64 -15.22
N ILE A 12 -3.02 15.47 -15.17
CA ILE A 12 -2.88 14.69 -13.93
C ILE A 12 -2.01 15.43 -12.89
N ASP A 13 -0.92 16.05 -13.33
CA ASP A 13 0.04 16.75 -12.47
C ASP A 13 -0.53 18.05 -11.90
N THR A 14 -1.52 18.66 -12.56
CA THR A 14 -2.14 19.92 -12.13
C THR A 14 -3.56 19.75 -11.59
N GLN A 15 -4.04 18.51 -11.44
CA GLN A 15 -5.40 18.23 -10.99
C GLN A 15 -5.57 18.51 -9.49
N VAL A 16 -6.26 19.60 -9.17
CA VAL A 16 -6.57 20.02 -7.79
C VAL A 16 -7.95 19.58 -7.32
N LYS A 17 -8.95 19.56 -8.22
CA LYS A 17 -10.35 19.24 -7.89
C LYS A 17 -10.95 18.26 -8.87
N GLY A 18 -11.63 17.24 -8.39
CA GLY A 18 -12.23 16.18 -9.19
C GLY A 18 -11.21 15.16 -9.66
N ILE A 19 -11.72 14.06 -10.19
CA ILE A 19 -10.92 12.96 -10.70
C ILE A 19 -10.62 13.23 -12.18
N PRO A 20 -9.36 13.17 -12.65
CA PRO A 20 -9.00 13.45 -14.04
C PRO A 20 -9.31 12.25 -14.94
N TYR A 21 -10.60 11.87 -15.03
CA TYR A 21 -11.04 10.63 -15.67
C TYR A 21 -10.53 10.47 -17.10
N GLU A 22 -10.66 11.52 -17.93
CA GLU A 22 -10.23 11.47 -19.33
C GLU A 22 -8.72 11.25 -19.46
N ALA A 23 -7.91 11.86 -18.58
CA ALA A 23 -6.45 11.76 -18.65
C ALA A 23 -5.95 10.39 -18.16
N ILE A 24 -6.51 9.90 -17.06
CA ILE A 24 -6.20 8.55 -16.56
C ILE A 24 -6.60 7.51 -17.60
N ASP A 25 -7.80 7.61 -18.17
CA ASP A 25 -8.30 6.67 -19.18
C ASP A 25 -7.47 6.74 -20.47
N PHE A 26 -7.06 7.94 -20.88
CA PHE A 26 -6.16 8.11 -22.03
C PHE A 26 -4.84 7.37 -21.83
N LEU A 27 -4.16 7.56 -20.68
CA LEU A 27 -2.87 6.92 -20.39
C LEU A 27 -2.97 5.41 -20.19
N ARG A 28 -4.07 4.93 -19.58
CA ARG A 28 -4.34 3.49 -19.43
C ARG A 28 -4.47 2.76 -20.77
N ASN A 29 -4.86 3.46 -21.83
CA ASN A 29 -5.04 2.90 -23.17
C ASN A 29 -3.85 3.16 -24.11
N GLN A 30 -2.79 3.83 -23.66
CA GLN A 30 -1.55 3.96 -24.43
C GLN A 30 -0.74 2.66 -24.39
N GLU A 31 0.10 2.44 -25.40
CA GLU A 31 1.18 1.46 -25.29
C GLU A 31 2.17 1.90 -24.21
N ASN A 32 2.76 0.93 -23.51
CA ASN A 32 3.75 1.23 -22.49
C ASN A 32 5.01 1.84 -23.15
N SER A 33 5.28 3.11 -22.87
CA SER A 33 6.46 3.83 -23.31
C SER A 33 7.46 4.02 -22.17
N GLU A 34 8.73 4.23 -22.50
CA GLU A 34 9.76 4.55 -21.50
C GLU A 34 9.41 5.81 -20.69
N GLU A 35 8.83 6.81 -21.34
CA GLU A 35 8.36 8.04 -20.69
C GLU A 35 7.25 7.76 -19.67
N LEU A 36 6.26 6.94 -20.05
CA LEU A 36 5.18 6.56 -19.16
C LEU A 36 5.70 5.73 -17.98
N THR A 37 6.55 4.73 -18.23
CA THR A 37 7.17 3.93 -17.16
C THR A 37 7.94 4.83 -16.19
N LYS A 38 8.76 5.76 -16.69
CA LYS A 38 9.48 6.73 -15.82
C LYS A 38 8.53 7.56 -14.97
N LYS A 39 7.40 7.99 -15.54
CA LYS A 39 6.40 8.77 -14.81
C LYS A 39 5.73 7.96 -13.70
N LEU A 40 5.36 6.71 -13.98
CA LEU A 40 4.78 5.79 -13.00
C LEU A 40 5.76 5.47 -11.86
N VAL A 41 7.00 5.11 -12.20
CA VAL A 41 8.08 4.87 -11.22
C VAL A 41 8.31 6.09 -10.34
N PHE A 42 8.40 7.28 -10.94
CA PHE A 42 8.58 8.52 -10.19
C PHE A 42 7.41 8.76 -9.23
N ALA A 43 6.17 8.53 -9.67
CA ALA A 43 4.99 8.77 -8.86
C ALA A 43 4.88 7.86 -7.65
N LEU A 44 5.10 6.54 -7.82
CA LEU A 44 5.08 5.61 -6.70
C LEU A 44 6.22 5.89 -5.71
N LYS A 45 7.43 6.12 -6.22
CA LYS A 45 8.61 6.41 -5.38
C LYS A 45 8.45 7.69 -4.55
N ASN A 46 7.73 8.68 -5.08
CA ASN A 46 7.55 9.98 -4.43
C ASN A 46 6.15 10.17 -3.86
N ALA A 47 5.37 9.10 -3.69
CA ALA A 47 3.96 9.16 -3.31
C ALA A 47 3.65 10.07 -2.12
N TYR A 48 4.54 10.13 -1.13
CA TYR A 48 4.40 10.94 0.08
C TYR A 48 5.42 12.09 0.15
N ASN A 49 6.11 12.40 -0.95
CA ASN A 49 7.12 13.45 -0.97
C ASN A 49 6.48 14.83 -1.21
N GLY A 50 6.52 15.68 -0.19
CA GLY A 50 6.02 17.05 -0.27
C GLY A 50 6.73 17.91 -1.33
N GLU A 51 8.03 17.71 -1.57
CA GLU A 51 8.73 18.45 -2.64
C GLU A 51 8.22 18.09 -4.05
N ALA A 52 7.66 16.88 -4.21
CA ALA A 52 7.15 16.41 -5.50
C ALA A 52 5.66 16.77 -5.70
N TYR A 53 4.85 16.70 -4.65
CA TYR A 53 3.38 16.74 -4.77
C TYR A 53 2.68 17.76 -3.87
N TYR A 54 3.40 18.56 -3.09
CA TYR A 54 2.79 19.68 -2.38
C TYR A 54 2.56 20.86 -3.31
N SER A 55 1.35 21.40 -3.34
CA SER A 55 1.06 22.66 -4.01
C SER A 55 1.05 23.81 -3.01
N ASP A 56 1.98 24.77 -3.16
CA ASP A 56 2.01 25.98 -2.32
C ASP A 56 0.80 26.90 -2.53
N GLU A 57 0.29 26.97 -3.78
CA GLU A 57 -0.86 27.79 -4.14
C GLU A 57 -2.13 27.33 -3.40
N PHE A 58 -2.38 26.02 -3.40
CA PHE A 58 -3.57 25.42 -2.80
C PHE A 58 -3.34 24.93 -1.37
N ARG A 59 -2.09 24.88 -0.92
CA ARG A 59 -1.64 24.38 0.39
C ARG A 59 -2.07 22.95 0.68
N ILE A 60 -2.04 22.08 -0.33
CA ILE A 60 -2.43 20.67 -0.23
C ILE A 60 -1.37 19.74 -0.80
N MET A 61 -1.36 18.50 -0.31
CA MET A 61 -0.79 17.39 -1.07
C MET A 61 -1.74 17.04 -2.21
N LEU A 62 -1.22 17.08 -3.44
CA LEU A 62 -1.97 16.74 -4.64
C LEU A 62 -2.25 15.23 -4.69
N PRO A 63 -3.43 14.80 -5.14
CA PRO A 63 -3.78 13.38 -5.29
C PRO A 63 -3.05 12.70 -6.47
N THR A 64 -2.09 13.37 -7.10
CA THR A 64 -1.35 12.92 -8.29
C THR A 64 -0.78 11.50 -8.18
N PRO A 65 -0.17 11.06 -7.07
CA PRO A 65 0.31 9.68 -6.92
C PRO A 65 -0.79 8.64 -7.10
N LEU A 66 -2.00 8.90 -6.58
CA LEU A 66 -3.15 8.01 -6.72
C LEU A 66 -3.56 7.87 -8.18
N TRP A 67 -3.60 8.96 -8.94
CA TRP A 67 -3.92 8.93 -10.37
C TRP A 67 -2.93 8.09 -11.15
N TYR A 68 -1.63 8.23 -10.89
CA TYR A 68 -0.61 7.39 -11.54
C TYR A 68 -0.65 5.94 -11.06
N ALA A 69 -0.98 5.66 -9.80
CA ALA A 69 -1.17 4.30 -9.31
C ALA A 69 -2.37 3.61 -9.99
N ILE A 70 -3.42 4.35 -10.34
CA ILE A 70 -4.53 3.84 -11.16
C ILE A 70 -4.07 3.58 -12.60
N VAL A 71 -3.27 4.47 -13.18
CA VAL A 71 -2.70 4.23 -14.53
C VAL A 71 -1.84 2.96 -14.53
N ALA A 72 -1.02 2.76 -13.49
CA ALA A 72 -0.11 1.63 -13.36
C ALA A 72 -0.78 0.24 -13.46
N GLU A 73 -2.06 0.11 -13.14
CA GLU A 73 -2.80 -1.16 -13.28
C GLU A 73 -2.74 -1.74 -14.70
N LYS A 74 -2.67 -0.88 -15.73
CA LYS A 74 -2.57 -1.31 -17.13
C LYS A 74 -1.13 -1.37 -17.66
N HIS A 75 -0.17 -0.99 -16.82
CA HIS A 75 1.25 -0.84 -17.18
C HIS A 75 2.18 -1.60 -16.22
N LEU A 76 1.72 -2.74 -15.71
CA LEU A 76 2.47 -3.57 -14.77
C LEU A 76 3.83 -4.03 -15.37
N SER A 77 4.94 -3.67 -14.72
CA SER A 77 6.30 -4.09 -15.09
C SER A 77 7.17 -4.31 -13.84
N GLU A 78 8.33 -4.94 -14.01
CA GLU A 78 9.30 -5.15 -12.93
C GLU A 78 9.86 -3.81 -12.38
N ASP A 79 9.88 -2.75 -13.19
CA ASP A 79 10.32 -1.41 -12.76
C ASP A 79 9.46 -0.84 -11.63
N LEU A 80 8.23 -1.32 -11.47
CA LEU A 80 7.29 -0.89 -10.43
C LEU A 80 7.49 -1.61 -9.10
N PHE A 81 8.30 -2.68 -9.04
CA PHE A 81 8.42 -3.51 -7.84
C PHE A 81 8.93 -2.73 -6.63
N GLU A 82 10.14 -2.18 -6.71
CA GLU A 82 10.75 -1.44 -5.60
C GLU A 82 9.98 -0.15 -5.26
N PRO A 83 9.61 0.71 -6.25
CA PRO A 83 8.84 1.92 -5.96
C PRO A 83 7.52 1.66 -5.22
N LEU A 84 6.84 0.56 -5.53
CA LEU A 84 5.60 0.18 -4.85
C LEU A 84 5.86 -0.30 -3.41
N LEU A 85 6.87 -1.15 -3.20
CA LEU A 85 7.19 -1.65 -1.86
C LEU A 85 7.68 -0.54 -0.92
N ASP A 86 8.46 0.41 -1.45
CA ASP A 86 8.95 1.58 -0.72
C ASP A 86 7.80 2.44 -0.16
N MET A 87 6.63 2.46 -0.80
CA MET A 87 5.46 3.18 -0.28
C MET A 87 5.03 2.68 1.11
N PHE A 88 5.15 1.37 1.37
CA PHE A 88 4.81 0.78 2.66
C PHE A 88 5.90 0.98 3.74
N SER A 89 6.99 1.65 3.37
CA SER A 89 8.05 2.10 4.28
C SER A 89 7.85 3.54 4.74
N VAL A 90 6.66 4.12 4.60
CA VAL A 90 6.32 5.45 5.09
C VAL A 90 5.16 5.35 6.09
N GLU A 91 5.24 6.07 7.22
CA GLU A 91 4.14 6.16 8.21
C GLU A 91 3.20 7.30 7.82
N GLU A 92 2.52 7.16 6.68
CA GLU A 92 1.53 8.12 6.20
C GLU A 92 0.20 7.40 5.99
N ASP A 93 -0.88 8.07 6.41
CA ASP A 93 -2.22 7.50 6.41
C ASP A 93 -3.03 8.11 5.26
N TRP A 94 -2.91 7.51 4.08
CA TRP A 94 -3.74 7.85 2.93
C TRP A 94 -4.45 6.59 2.42
N ASP A 95 -5.58 6.26 3.05
CA ASP A 95 -6.38 5.06 2.80
C ASP A 95 -6.57 4.75 1.31
N LEU A 96 -7.01 5.73 0.51
CA LEU A 96 -7.28 5.51 -0.91
C LEU A 96 -6.03 5.14 -1.72
N LEU A 97 -4.87 5.75 -1.41
CA LEU A 97 -3.63 5.39 -2.08
C LEU A 97 -3.11 4.03 -1.58
N ASN A 98 -3.24 3.75 -0.28
CA ASN A 98 -2.87 2.46 0.30
C ASN A 98 -3.70 1.32 -0.30
N GLU A 99 -5.01 1.47 -0.42
CA GLU A 99 -5.89 0.51 -1.09
C GLU A 99 -5.47 0.27 -2.55
N GLN A 100 -5.18 1.35 -3.28
CA GLN A 100 -4.72 1.23 -4.66
C GLN A 100 -3.35 0.56 -4.76
N ALA A 101 -2.44 0.85 -3.83
CA ALA A 101 -1.14 0.19 -3.75
C ALA A 101 -1.29 -1.31 -3.46
N VAL A 102 -2.18 -1.71 -2.55
CA VAL A 102 -2.52 -3.12 -2.29
C VAL A 102 -3.07 -3.79 -3.56
N TYR A 103 -3.96 -3.11 -4.31
CA TYR A 103 -4.44 -3.62 -5.58
C TYR A 103 -3.30 -3.89 -6.58
N LEU A 104 -2.32 -2.98 -6.65
CA LEU A 104 -1.13 -3.16 -7.50
C LEU A 104 -0.24 -4.31 -7.01
N VAL A 105 -0.08 -4.50 -5.69
CA VAL A 105 0.67 -5.63 -5.13
C VAL A 105 0.06 -6.95 -5.61
N GLY A 106 -1.25 -7.13 -5.43
CA GLY A 106 -1.95 -8.33 -5.88
C GLY A 106 -1.84 -8.51 -7.41
N SER A 107 -1.99 -7.42 -8.17
CA SER A 107 -1.89 -7.46 -9.64
C SER A 107 -0.49 -7.82 -10.15
N LEU A 108 0.56 -7.26 -9.54
CA LEU A 108 1.96 -7.59 -9.87
C LEU A 108 2.30 -9.02 -9.47
N ALA A 109 1.85 -9.48 -8.31
CA ALA A 109 2.03 -10.87 -7.86
C ALA A 109 1.31 -11.85 -8.78
N LYS A 110 0.10 -11.53 -9.23
CA LYS A 110 -0.63 -12.33 -10.21
C LYS A 110 0.10 -12.42 -11.55
N LYS A 111 0.71 -11.32 -12.01
CA LYS A 111 1.44 -11.26 -13.29
C LYS A 111 2.84 -11.87 -13.21
N PHE A 112 3.54 -11.69 -12.10
CA PHE A 112 4.92 -12.09 -11.86
C PHE A 112 5.04 -12.89 -10.54
N PRO A 113 4.40 -14.06 -10.44
CA PRO A 113 4.20 -14.78 -9.17
C PRO A 113 5.49 -15.21 -8.48
N VAL A 114 6.56 -15.45 -9.25
CA VAL A 114 7.88 -15.77 -8.69
C VAL A 114 8.65 -14.47 -8.40
N GLN A 115 8.92 -13.67 -9.43
CA GLN A 115 9.81 -12.52 -9.35
C GLN A 115 9.33 -11.48 -8.32
N PHE A 116 8.05 -11.11 -8.35
CA PHE A 116 7.53 -10.08 -7.45
C PHE A 116 7.36 -10.59 -6.02
N THR A 117 6.84 -11.82 -5.86
CA THR A 117 6.69 -12.42 -4.52
C THR A 117 8.05 -12.61 -3.84
N ASP A 118 9.10 -12.96 -4.58
CA ASP A 118 10.45 -13.06 -4.01
C ASP A 118 10.97 -11.71 -3.54
N LYS A 119 10.70 -10.63 -4.29
CA LYS A 119 10.98 -9.25 -3.88
C LYS A 119 10.19 -8.83 -2.63
N VAL A 120 8.92 -9.20 -2.56
CA VAL A 120 8.10 -9.01 -1.37
C VAL A 120 8.70 -9.74 -0.17
N LEU A 121 9.14 -10.99 -0.34
CA LEU A 121 9.77 -11.75 0.75
C LEU A 121 11.09 -11.12 1.19
N ASP A 122 11.93 -10.66 0.26
CA ASP A 122 13.15 -9.90 0.58
C ASP A 122 12.79 -8.68 1.46
N PHE A 123 11.82 -7.89 1.02
CA PHE A 123 11.36 -6.69 1.72
C PHE A 123 10.80 -6.98 3.12
N ILE A 124 9.99 -8.03 3.28
CA ILE A 124 9.46 -8.47 4.59
C ILE A 124 10.62 -8.85 5.52
N GLU A 125 11.56 -9.65 5.04
CA GLU A 125 12.68 -10.13 5.84
C GLU A 125 13.62 -9.00 6.27
N GLU A 126 13.87 -8.03 5.39
CA GLU A 126 14.64 -6.82 5.70
C GLU A 126 13.96 -5.97 6.78
N ASN A 127 12.65 -5.76 6.66
CA ASN A 127 11.89 -5.00 7.65
C ASN A 127 11.84 -5.70 9.02
N ILE A 128 11.66 -7.02 9.06
CA ILE A 128 11.74 -7.79 10.31
C ILE A 128 13.14 -7.69 10.92
N LYS A 129 14.19 -7.83 10.10
CA LYS A 129 15.59 -7.73 10.55
C LYS A 129 15.91 -6.34 11.10
N ALA A 130 15.32 -5.30 10.54
CA ALA A 130 15.44 -3.92 11.00
C ALA A 130 14.57 -3.58 12.22
N ASP A 131 13.79 -4.54 12.76
CA ASP A 131 12.79 -4.32 13.82
C ASP A 131 11.77 -3.22 13.44
N ASN A 132 11.47 -3.10 12.15
CA ASN A 132 10.61 -2.05 11.62
C ASN A 132 9.13 -2.34 11.93
N LYS A 133 8.39 -1.31 12.35
CA LYS A 133 6.96 -1.36 12.66
C LYS A 133 6.07 -0.64 11.63
N LYS A 134 6.67 -0.14 10.56
CA LYS A 134 5.95 0.45 9.43
C LYS A 134 4.98 -0.54 8.79
N PRO A 135 3.94 -0.06 8.07
CA PRO A 135 2.83 -0.91 7.63
C PRO A 135 3.15 -1.75 6.37
N TYR A 136 4.30 -2.43 6.35
CA TYR A 136 4.63 -3.38 5.28
C TYR A 136 3.71 -4.60 5.24
N LEU A 137 2.74 -4.74 6.15
CA LEU A 137 1.71 -5.78 6.08
C LEU A 137 0.93 -5.76 4.76
N TYR A 138 0.79 -4.58 4.13
CA TYR A 138 0.07 -4.42 2.88
C TYR A 138 0.68 -5.22 1.72
N CYS A 139 1.98 -5.51 1.77
CA CYS A 139 2.63 -6.33 0.75
C CYS A 139 2.30 -7.83 0.88
N PHE A 140 1.69 -8.29 1.99
CA PHE A 140 1.32 -9.69 2.19
C PHE A 140 0.24 -10.16 1.21
N GLU A 141 -0.48 -9.23 0.60
CA GLU A 141 -1.39 -9.47 -0.51
C GLU A 141 -0.74 -10.32 -1.63
N ALA A 142 0.58 -10.14 -1.88
CA ALA A 142 1.29 -10.91 -2.89
C ALA A 142 1.31 -12.42 -2.60
N LEU A 143 1.17 -12.82 -1.33
CA LEU A 143 1.24 -14.22 -0.92
C LEU A 143 0.06 -15.05 -1.45
N TYR A 144 -1.06 -14.41 -1.81
CA TYR A 144 -2.18 -15.08 -2.47
C TYR A 144 -1.81 -15.74 -3.81
N TYR A 145 -0.75 -15.26 -4.46
CA TYR A 145 -0.25 -15.75 -5.75
C TYR A 145 1.08 -16.49 -5.64
N SER A 146 1.54 -16.80 -4.42
CA SER A 146 2.77 -17.56 -4.19
C SER A 146 2.72 -18.96 -4.79
N THR A 147 3.84 -19.38 -5.36
CA THR A 147 4.02 -20.72 -5.92
C THR A 147 4.49 -21.72 -4.86
N ASN A 148 4.38 -23.03 -5.14
CA ASN A 148 4.81 -24.09 -4.21
C ASN A 148 6.29 -23.97 -3.81
N GLU A 149 7.15 -23.50 -4.70
CA GLU A 149 8.60 -23.41 -4.47
C GLU A 149 8.96 -22.38 -3.38
N GLN A 150 8.08 -21.40 -3.15
CA GLN A 150 8.29 -20.30 -2.21
C GLN A 150 7.82 -20.64 -0.78
N PHE A 151 7.00 -21.68 -0.58
CA PHE A 151 6.36 -21.93 0.72
C PHE A 151 7.33 -22.30 1.83
N ASN A 152 8.45 -22.97 1.52
CA ASN A 152 9.50 -23.20 2.51
C ASN A 152 10.06 -21.88 3.07
N ARG A 153 10.26 -20.87 2.20
CA ARG A 153 10.73 -19.54 2.60
C ARG A 153 9.65 -18.79 3.37
N ILE A 154 8.42 -18.78 2.87
CA ILE A 154 7.24 -18.17 3.52
C ILE A 154 7.06 -18.71 4.95
N HIS A 155 7.08 -20.04 5.13
CA HIS A 155 6.95 -20.63 6.46
C HIS A 155 8.11 -20.24 7.39
N SER A 156 9.34 -20.11 6.86
CA SER A 156 10.49 -19.70 7.67
C SER A 156 10.37 -18.27 8.23
N VAL A 157 9.57 -17.40 7.61
CA VAL A 157 9.29 -16.03 8.12
C VAL A 157 8.60 -16.08 9.48
N LEU A 158 7.71 -17.05 9.72
CA LEU A 158 7.01 -17.23 11.00
C LEU A 158 7.94 -17.60 12.17
N ASP A 159 9.13 -18.12 11.87
CA ASP A 159 10.13 -18.46 12.90
C ASP A 159 10.92 -17.24 13.36
N LYS A 160 10.95 -16.17 12.58
CA LYS A 160 11.72 -14.96 12.88
C LYS A 160 11.23 -14.34 14.19
N LYS A 161 12.19 -13.78 14.93
CA LYS A 161 11.89 -12.96 16.11
C LYS A 161 11.52 -11.56 15.65
N ASN A 162 10.81 -10.80 16.48
CA ASN A 162 10.43 -9.41 16.21
C ASN A 162 9.57 -9.22 14.95
N PHE A 163 8.80 -10.24 14.57
CA PHE A 163 7.85 -10.10 13.47
C PHE A 163 6.56 -9.42 13.98
N HIS A 164 6.49 -8.10 13.84
CA HIS A 164 5.39 -7.29 14.38
C HIS A 164 4.03 -7.54 13.71
N TRP A 165 4.02 -8.04 12.46
CA TRP A 165 2.80 -8.28 11.68
C TRP A 165 2.40 -9.76 11.57
N VAL A 166 2.85 -10.59 12.51
CA VAL A 166 2.64 -12.04 12.47
C VAL A 166 1.17 -12.46 12.35
N ASP A 167 0.26 -11.77 13.03
CA ASP A 167 -1.19 -12.07 12.98
C ASP A 167 -1.76 -11.87 11.56
N HIS A 168 -1.37 -10.78 10.88
CA HIS A 168 -1.80 -10.50 9.50
C HIS A 168 -1.21 -11.53 8.52
N TYR A 169 0.05 -11.94 8.74
CA TYR A 169 0.70 -12.96 7.95
C TYR A 169 0.02 -14.33 8.11
N ILE A 170 -0.32 -14.70 9.35
CA ILE A 170 -1.07 -15.93 9.65
C ILE A 170 -2.43 -15.91 8.96
N ARG A 171 -3.15 -14.79 8.98
CA ARG A 171 -4.44 -14.63 8.31
C ARG A 171 -4.34 -14.98 6.82
N VAL A 172 -3.42 -14.34 6.10
CA VAL A 172 -3.23 -14.58 4.65
C VAL A 172 -2.85 -16.04 4.38
N LEU A 173 -1.92 -16.61 5.16
CA LEU A 173 -1.54 -18.02 5.00
C LEU A 173 -2.66 -19.00 5.35
N GLY A 174 -3.50 -18.66 6.32
CA GLY A 174 -4.70 -19.38 6.67
C GLY A 174 -5.70 -19.39 5.52
N ASP A 175 -5.93 -18.26 4.86
CA ASP A 175 -6.82 -18.16 3.69
C ASP A 175 -6.39 -19.06 2.52
N LEU A 176 -5.09 -19.34 2.41
CA LEU A 176 -4.56 -20.25 1.39
C LEU A 176 -4.90 -21.73 1.62
N GLN A 177 -5.28 -22.12 2.85
CA GLN A 177 -5.77 -23.46 3.20
C GLN A 177 -4.83 -24.61 2.79
N ARG A 178 -3.50 -24.40 2.87
CA ARG A 178 -2.51 -25.42 2.48
C ARG A 178 -2.20 -26.42 3.60
N THR A 179 -1.98 -27.67 3.23
CA THR A 179 -1.67 -28.75 4.20
C THR A 179 -0.31 -28.56 4.89
N ASP A 180 0.70 -28.06 4.17
CA ASP A 180 2.01 -27.73 4.74
C ASP A 180 1.95 -26.53 5.69
N THR A 181 1.16 -25.50 5.36
CA THR A 181 0.85 -24.38 6.26
C THR A 181 0.14 -24.86 7.54
N LEU A 182 -0.81 -25.80 7.44
CA LEU A 182 -1.46 -26.36 8.62
C LEU A 182 -0.45 -27.01 9.56
N GLN A 183 0.48 -27.80 9.01
CA GLN A 183 1.53 -28.40 9.82
C GLN A 183 2.39 -27.32 10.48
N LYS A 184 2.78 -26.30 9.72
CA LYS A 184 3.54 -25.17 10.25
C LYS A 184 2.82 -24.46 11.40
N PHE A 185 1.53 -24.18 11.27
CA PHE A 185 0.72 -23.55 12.31
C PHE A 185 0.67 -24.38 13.60
N LYS A 186 0.48 -25.70 13.48
CA LYS A 186 0.53 -26.61 14.64
C LYS A 186 1.88 -26.59 15.33
N ASP A 187 2.97 -26.56 14.56
CA ASP A 187 4.33 -26.57 15.10
C ASP A 187 4.66 -25.27 15.86
N ILE A 188 4.18 -24.12 15.37
CA ILE A 188 4.45 -22.82 16.01
C ILE A 188 3.46 -22.44 17.10
N LEU A 189 2.25 -23.02 17.15
CA LEU A 189 1.22 -22.69 18.13
C LEU A 189 1.73 -22.64 19.58
N PRO A 190 2.55 -23.62 20.07
CA PRO A 190 3.09 -23.57 21.43
C PRO A 190 3.92 -22.32 21.74
N LYS A 191 4.60 -21.72 20.73
CA LYS A 191 5.40 -20.49 20.87
C LYS A 191 4.55 -19.29 21.28
N PHE A 192 3.28 -19.29 20.89
CA PHE A 192 2.36 -18.17 21.09
C PHE A 192 1.37 -18.39 22.24
N LYS A 193 1.52 -19.47 23.02
CA LYS A 193 0.56 -19.82 24.08
C LYS A 193 0.30 -18.64 25.03
N GLY A 194 -0.97 -18.31 25.21
CA GLY A 194 -1.42 -17.21 26.07
C GLY A 194 -1.44 -15.83 25.41
N THR A 195 -1.22 -15.74 24.09
CA THR A 195 -1.29 -14.50 23.30
C THR A 195 -2.50 -14.49 22.36
N HIS A 196 -2.83 -13.32 21.83
CA HIS A 196 -3.83 -13.17 20.76
C HIS A 196 -3.49 -14.04 19.54
N THR A 197 -2.22 -14.05 19.12
CA THR A 197 -1.73 -14.86 18.00
C THR A 197 -2.04 -16.35 18.13
N ALA A 198 -2.04 -16.91 19.35
CA ALA A 198 -2.40 -18.31 19.55
C ALA A 198 -3.89 -18.59 19.30
N ILE A 199 -4.77 -17.60 19.56
CA ILE A 199 -6.20 -17.71 19.26
C ILE A 199 -6.40 -17.74 17.75
N GLU A 200 -5.77 -16.82 17.03
CA GLU A 200 -5.79 -16.77 15.55
C GLU A 200 -5.24 -18.07 14.94
N LEU A 201 -4.09 -18.55 15.39
CA LEU A 201 -3.52 -19.82 14.92
C LEU A 201 -4.46 -20.99 15.18
N GLN A 202 -5.03 -21.09 16.38
CA GLN A 202 -5.94 -22.18 16.73
C GLN A 202 -7.20 -22.13 15.86
N TYR A 203 -7.76 -20.93 15.62
CA TYR A 203 -8.89 -20.76 14.71
C TYR A 203 -8.58 -21.31 13.32
N TYR A 204 -7.47 -20.90 12.69
CA TYR A 204 -7.12 -21.40 11.36
C TYR A 204 -6.79 -22.90 11.35
N ILE A 205 -6.17 -23.44 12.41
CA ILE A 205 -5.97 -24.88 12.56
C ILE A 205 -7.31 -25.61 12.56
N ASP A 206 -8.29 -25.14 13.35
CA ASP A 206 -9.60 -25.76 13.45
C ASP A 206 -10.39 -25.64 12.14
N VAL A 207 -10.28 -24.52 11.42
CA VAL A 207 -10.81 -24.34 10.05
C VAL A 207 -10.21 -25.38 9.10
N MET A 208 -8.88 -25.48 9.04
CA MET A 208 -8.17 -26.36 8.10
C MET A 208 -8.33 -27.84 8.44
N GLU A 209 -8.69 -28.17 9.69
CA GLU A 209 -9.08 -29.52 10.12
C GLU A 209 -10.57 -29.82 9.94
N GLY A 210 -11.36 -28.86 9.44
CA GLY A 210 -12.80 -29.03 9.19
C GLY A 210 -13.66 -29.01 10.45
N LYS A 211 -13.15 -28.47 11.57
CA LYS A 211 -13.90 -28.33 12.84
C LYS A 211 -14.73 -27.04 12.90
N ALA A 212 -14.33 -26.01 12.15
CA ALA A 212 -15.09 -24.77 11.99
C ALA A 212 -15.79 -24.74 10.63
N THR A 213 -17.09 -24.44 10.62
CA THR A 213 -17.96 -24.51 9.42
C THR A 213 -18.38 -23.15 8.88
N ASP A 214 -18.13 -22.08 9.62
CA ASP A 214 -18.47 -20.69 9.30
C ASP A 214 -17.33 -19.93 8.62
N PHE A 215 -16.26 -20.63 8.23
CA PHE A 215 -15.12 -20.02 7.57
C PHE A 215 -15.46 -19.57 6.15
N GLN A 216 -15.37 -18.26 5.93
CA GLN A 216 -15.34 -17.69 4.59
C GLN A 216 -13.91 -17.40 4.20
N LYS A 217 -13.41 -18.13 3.20
CA LYS A 217 -12.06 -17.96 2.68
C LYS A 217 -11.83 -16.52 2.20
N GLY A 218 -10.77 -15.89 2.72
CA GLY A 218 -10.28 -14.62 2.19
C GLY A 218 -9.75 -14.77 0.76
N VAL A 219 -9.89 -13.71 -0.03
CA VAL A 219 -9.33 -13.60 -1.37
C VAL A 219 -8.52 -12.32 -1.45
N ALA A 220 -7.57 -12.27 -2.37
CA ALA A 220 -6.81 -11.07 -2.70
C ALA A 220 -7.78 -9.91 -2.98
N PHE A 221 -7.50 -8.74 -2.40
CA PHE A 221 -8.20 -7.48 -2.65
C PHE A 221 -8.32 -7.16 -4.15
N CYS A 222 -7.30 -7.46 -4.96
CA CYS A 222 -7.38 -7.23 -6.40
C CYS A 222 -8.42 -8.11 -7.12
N GLU A 223 -8.91 -9.19 -6.50
CA GLU A 223 -10.04 -9.99 -7.00
C GLU A 223 -11.41 -9.50 -6.47
N MET A 224 -11.42 -8.72 -5.38
CA MET A 224 -12.65 -8.17 -4.77
C MET A 224 -13.05 -6.82 -5.34
N ARG A 225 -12.06 -5.96 -5.64
CA ARG A 225 -12.31 -4.63 -6.18
C ARG A 225 -12.89 -4.73 -7.59
N ASP A 226 -13.86 -3.85 -7.90
CA ASP A 226 -14.40 -3.76 -9.27
C ASP A 226 -13.23 -3.58 -10.28
N PRO A 227 -13.13 -4.47 -11.30
CA PRO A 227 -12.10 -4.35 -12.33
C PRO A 227 -12.25 -3.06 -13.14
N GLU A 228 -13.46 -2.51 -13.25
CA GLU A 228 -13.71 -1.20 -13.84
C GLU A 228 -13.37 -0.10 -12.83
N TRP A 229 -12.12 0.37 -12.89
CA TRP A 229 -11.59 1.37 -11.96
C TRP A 229 -12.50 2.61 -11.78
N LYS A 230 -13.17 3.06 -12.85
CA LYS A 230 -14.11 4.20 -12.78
C LYS A 230 -15.25 3.93 -11.79
N ASN A 231 -15.79 2.72 -11.75
CA ASN A 231 -16.86 2.35 -10.83
C ASN A 231 -16.41 2.37 -9.37
N HIS A 232 -15.14 2.01 -9.13
CA HIS A 232 -14.57 2.03 -7.79
C HIS A 232 -14.45 3.48 -7.28
N TYR A 233 -13.94 4.40 -8.09
CA TYR A 233 -13.68 5.78 -7.66
C TYR A 233 -14.85 6.76 -7.82
N GLN A 234 -15.85 6.50 -8.67
CA GLN A 234 -16.99 7.43 -8.86
C GLN A 234 -17.76 7.70 -7.56
N HIS A 235 -17.90 6.70 -6.69
CA HIS A 235 -18.60 6.86 -5.41
C HIS A 235 -17.78 7.73 -4.42
N MET A 236 -16.48 7.87 -4.67
CA MET A 236 -15.52 8.65 -3.88
C MET A 236 -15.25 10.04 -4.46
N GLU A 237 -15.92 10.42 -5.55
CA GLU A 237 -15.68 11.71 -6.22
C GLU A 237 -15.87 12.92 -5.29
N HIS A 238 -16.76 12.81 -4.30
CA HIS A 238 -16.98 13.83 -3.27
C HIS A 238 -15.72 14.14 -2.46
N ILE A 239 -14.81 13.17 -2.26
CA ILE A 239 -13.53 13.36 -1.56
C ILE A 239 -12.61 14.31 -2.35
N PHE A 240 -12.71 14.29 -3.68
CA PHE A 240 -11.92 15.14 -4.56
C PHE A 240 -12.66 16.43 -4.95
N SER A 241 -13.89 16.66 -4.47
CA SER A 241 -14.76 17.75 -4.95
C SER A 241 -14.32 19.14 -4.48
N SER A 242 -13.62 19.24 -3.36
CA SER A 242 -12.99 20.48 -2.87
C SER A 242 -11.47 20.42 -3.02
N ALA A 243 -10.81 21.58 -2.93
CA ALA A 243 -9.35 21.64 -2.87
C ALA A 243 -8.84 21.38 -1.44
N ASP A 244 -9.57 20.58 -0.65
CA ASP A 244 -9.13 20.15 0.68
C ASP A 244 -8.31 18.87 0.49
N SER A 245 -7.15 18.79 1.14
CA SER A 245 -6.28 17.61 0.98
C SER A 245 -6.93 16.36 1.56
N PRO A 246 -6.92 15.20 0.87
CA PRO A 246 -7.34 13.93 1.44
C PRO A 246 -6.37 13.41 2.52
N ILE A 247 -5.22 14.05 2.68
CA ILE A 247 -4.27 13.82 3.75
C ILE A 247 -4.61 14.82 4.86
N GLU A 248 -5.07 14.33 6.01
CA GLU A 248 -5.07 15.14 7.23
C GLU A 248 -3.62 15.51 7.53
N GLN A 249 -3.19 16.70 7.12
CA GLN A 249 -1.95 17.26 7.63
C GLN A 249 -2.03 17.22 9.16
N GLY A 250 -1.17 16.40 9.77
CA GLY A 250 -1.08 16.21 11.22
C GLY A 250 -1.36 17.54 11.92
N GLY A 251 -2.41 17.51 12.75
CA GLY A 251 -3.26 18.66 13.05
C GLY A 251 -2.53 19.99 13.17
N LYS A 252 -3.10 21.03 12.54
CA LYS A 252 -2.67 22.44 12.65
C LYS A 252 -2.06 22.72 14.03
N ILE A 253 -0.73 22.80 14.10
CA ILE A 253 -0.01 23.09 15.34
C ILE A 253 -0.62 24.36 15.92
N ASN A 254 -1.20 24.26 17.14
CA ASN A 254 -1.86 25.40 17.72
C ASN A 254 -0.81 26.49 17.94
N ARG A 255 -1.16 27.76 17.68
CA ARG A 255 -0.27 28.91 17.87
C ARG A 255 0.37 28.95 19.27
N ASN A 256 -0.28 28.35 20.27
CA ASN A 256 0.21 28.30 21.65
C ASN A 256 0.98 27.02 22.03
N ASP A 257 1.02 26.00 21.18
CA ASP A 257 1.70 24.72 21.46
C ASP A 257 3.23 24.89 21.45
N PRO A 258 3.98 23.99 22.12
CA PRO A 258 5.43 23.94 22.01
C PRO A 258 5.87 23.84 20.54
N CYS A 259 6.87 24.64 20.16
CA CYS A 259 7.34 24.71 18.79
C CYS A 259 8.10 23.42 18.41
N PRO A 260 7.79 22.79 17.25
CA PRO A 260 8.37 21.51 16.86
C PRO A 260 9.88 21.56 16.58
N CYS A 261 10.47 22.75 16.41
CA CYS A 261 11.92 22.91 16.24
C CYS A 261 12.75 22.65 17.52
N GLY A 262 12.11 22.23 18.62
CA GLY A 262 12.80 21.90 19.88
C GLY A 262 13.29 23.12 20.68
N SER A 263 12.90 24.34 20.31
CA SER A 263 13.35 25.57 20.97
C SER A 263 12.77 25.80 22.39
N GLY A 264 11.79 25.00 22.80
CA GLY A 264 11.04 25.17 24.05
C GLY A 264 10.09 26.37 24.09
N LYS A 265 9.98 27.15 23.00
CA LYS A 265 9.08 28.31 22.87
C LYS A 265 7.71 27.89 22.32
N LYS A 266 6.67 28.71 22.51
CA LYS A 266 5.38 28.54 21.83
C LYS A 266 5.53 28.76 20.32
N TYR A 267 4.77 28.04 19.49
CA TYR A 267 4.86 28.10 18.02
C TYR A 267 4.75 29.56 17.49
N LYS A 268 3.80 30.35 18.01
CA LYS A 268 3.62 31.77 17.66
C LYS A 268 4.78 32.71 18.02
N GLN A 269 5.72 32.25 18.84
CA GLN A 269 6.88 33.04 19.29
C GLN A 269 8.20 32.50 18.72
N CYS A 270 8.14 31.48 17.87
CA CYS A 270 9.30 30.87 17.24
C CYS A 270 9.08 30.79 15.73
N CYS A 271 8.86 29.59 15.16
CA CYS A 271 8.84 29.41 13.72
C CYS A 271 7.74 30.22 13.01
N LEU A 272 6.58 30.44 13.64
CA LEU A 272 5.51 31.26 13.04
C LEU A 272 5.89 32.75 12.89
N LYS A 273 6.87 33.26 13.66
CA LYS A 273 7.39 34.63 13.49
C LYS A 273 8.46 34.72 12.40
N ASN A 274 9.07 33.60 12.03
CA ASN A 274 10.11 33.55 11.01
C ASN A 274 9.53 33.34 9.60
N GLU A 275 8.21 33.19 9.48
CA GLU A 275 7.44 33.14 8.22
C GLU A 275 6.89 34.52 7.79
N ALA A 276 7.40 35.63 8.38
CA ALA A 276 7.00 37.00 8.09
C ALA A 276 8.17 37.85 7.59
#